data_AF-K1T3M2-F1
#
_entry.id   AF-K1T3M2-F1
#
_cell.length_a   1.000
_cell.length_b   1.000
_cell.length_c   1.000
_cell.angle_alpha   90.00
_cell.angle_beta   90.00
_cell.angle_gamma   90.00
#
_symmetry.space_group_name_H-M   'P 1'
#
loop_
_entity.id
_entity.type
_entity.pdbx_description
1 polymer ?
#
loop_
_entity_poly.entity_id
_entity_poly.type
_entity_poly.pdbx_seq_one_letter_code
_entity_poly.pdbx_strand_id
1 'polypeptide(L)'
;DTYYGQPAEGDATFEVAAGDFDLRGFEVTNSSLFDANKRPYVLFQSKQIKFSTDCVRQFGKDNKVELLIHPGLRKLAVRRASKDSRQCVQWSRPDDGKYYAKEIPCTAFGGTLFELLDWETDFKFRTYGRLLQNEGDSVFLFDLSEPEIFIQSYLMTGTDSPISGNGELSPLSVSGKRVRAVPKKLADRFGSDFYSHRLTSSSPELQSEDAWKLWLEGQLFETGEKLRVTKFDEMQR
;
A
#
# COMPACT_ATOMS: atom_id res chain seq x y z
N ASP A 1 5.11 8.59 10.66
CA ASP A 1 5.26 7.96 11.99
C ASP A 1 4.03 7.95 12.89
N THR A 2 2.89 8.49 12.48
CA THR A 2 1.69 8.60 13.33
C THR A 2 0.76 7.39 13.36
N TYR A 3 0.99 6.34 12.56
CA TYR A 3 0.10 5.16 12.56
C TYR A 3 0.45 4.13 13.64
N TYR A 4 1.72 4.06 14.04
CA TYR A 4 2.17 3.13 15.08
C TYR A 4 2.37 3.73 16.46
N GLY A 5 1.89 4.95 16.71
CA GLY A 5 2.01 5.57 18.01
C GLY A 5 3.39 5.32 18.61
N GLN A 6 4.40 6.06 18.16
CA GLN A 6 5.29 6.51 19.24
C GLN A 6 4.33 7.08 20.30
N PRO A 7 4.41 6.64 21.57
CA PRO A 7 3.75 7.44 22.57
C PRO A 7 4.29 8.85 22.31
N ALA A 8 3.40 9.77 21.93
CA ALA A 8 3.58 11.09 22.48
C ALA A 8 3.66 10.79 23.97
N GLU A 9 4.84 10.99 24.57
CA GLU A 9 4.96 11.00 26.02
C GLU A 9 3.84 11.89 26.52
N GLY A 10 2.81 11.24 27.02
CA GLY A 10 1.46 11.77 27.00
C GLY A 10 0.61 10.65 27.52
N ASP A 11 0.50 10.61 28.84
CA ASP A 11 -0.38 9.72 29.59
C ASP A 11 -1.79 9.84 29.01
N ALA A 12 -2.12 8.98 28.04
CA ALA A 12 -3.47 8.82 27.56
C ALA A 12 -4.24 8.10 28.67
N THR A 13 -4.93 8.88 29.50
CA THR A 13 -5.75 8.37 30.59
C THR A 13 -7.08 7.85 30.03
N PHE A 14 -7.31 6.54 30.15
CA PHE A 14 -8.59 5.92 29.82
C PHE A 14 -9.32 5.55 31.11
N GLU A 15 -10.52 6.09 31.30
CA GLU A 15 -11.39 5.72 32.41
C GLU A 15 -12.27 4.53 31.99
N VAL A 16 -12.34 3.51 32.86
CA VAL A 16 -13.14 2.30 32.66
C VAL A 16 -14.17 2.25 33.80
N ALA A 17 -15.46 2.14 33.46
CA ALA A 17 -16.51 2.03 34.46
C ALA A 17 -16.64 0.59 34.99
N ALA A 18 -17.24 0.42 36.17
CA ALA A 18 -17.50 -0.91 36.72
C ALA A 18 -18.45 -1.71 35.79
N GLY A 19 -17.93 -2.79 35.19
CA GLY A 19 -18.66 -3.63 34.24
C GLY A 19 -18.15 -3.55 32.80
N ASP A 20 -17.26 -2.60 32.49
CA ASP A 20 -16.62 -2.50 31.17
C ASP A 20 -15.45 -3.50 31.03
N PHE A 21 -15.25 -3.99 29.80
CA PHE A 21 -14.08 -4.80 29.47
C PHE A 21 -12.82 -3.93 29.40
N ASP A 22 -11.93 -4.12 30.36
CA ASP A 22 -10.61 -3.50 30.37
C ASP A 22 -9.64 -4.30 29.49
N LEU A 23 -9.16 -3.67 28.43
CA LEU A 23 -8.25 -4.26 27.45
C LEU A 23 -6.82 -3.72 27.60
N ARG A 24 -6.47 -3.15 28.76
CA ARG A 24 -5.10 -2.73 29.05
C ARG A 24 -4.17 -3.95 29.06
N GLY A 25 -3.00 -3.81 28.43
CA GLY A 25 -2.06 -4.91 28.25
C GLY A 25 -2.36 -5.86 27.10
N PHE A 26 -3.48 -5.66 26.38
CA PHE A 26 -3.72 -6.34 25.10
C PHE A 26 -3.10 -5.56 23.95
N GLU A 27 -2.61 -6.30 22.96
CA GLU A 27 -2.03 -5.73 21.74
C GLU A 27 -2.91 -6.02 20.52
N VAL A 28 -3.03 -5.04 19.64
CA VAL A 28 -3.53 -5.21 18.27
C VAL A 28 -2.34 -5.58 17.40
N THR A 29 -2.28 -6.86 17.03
CA THR A 29 -1.21 -7.44 16.22
C THR A 29 -1.20 -6.87 14.80
N ASN A 30 -0.01 -6.69 14.23
CA ASN A 30 0.13 -6.33 12.83
C ASN A 30 -0.45 -7.43 11.93
N SER A 31 -1.51 -7.09 11.19
CA SER A 31 -2.18 -7.98 10.25
C SER A 31 -1.26 -8.65 9.22
N SER A 32 -0.11 -8.05 8.91
CA SER A 32 0.90 -8.63 8.02
C SER A 32 1.56 -9.88 8.62
N LEU A 33 1.55 -10.09 9.94
CA LEU A 33 2.06 -11.31 10.57
C LEU A 33 1.17 -12.53 10.30
N PHE A 34 -0.06 -12.32 9.82
CA PHE A 34 -1.00 -13.37 9.51
C PHE A 34 -1.22 -13.49 7.99
N ASP A 35 -1.39 -14.72 7.52
CA ASP A 35 -1.79 -14.97 6.14
C ASP A 35 -3.28 -14.65 5.98
N ALA A 36 -3.58 -13.41 5.62
CA ALA A 36 -4.93 -12.96 5.33
C ALA A 36 -5.32 -13.43 3.92
N ASN A 37 -5.73 -14.69 3.80
CA ASN A 37 -6.36 -15.23 2.61
C ASN A 37 -7.45 -14.25 2.12
N LYS A 38 -7.36 -13.82 0.85
CA LYS A 38 -8.29 -12.91 0.15
C LYS A 38 -8.20 -11.42 0.49
N ARG A 39 -7.17 -10.94 1.17
CA ARG A 39 -7.01 -9.49 1.37
C ARG A 39 -6.54 -8.81 0.08
N PRO A 40 -7.22 -7.74 -0.41
CA PRO A 40 -6.75 -6.95 -1.53
C PRO A 40 -5.34 -6.40 -1.26
N TYR A 41 -4.42 -6.59 -2.20
CA TYR A 41 -3.08 -6.04 -2.10
C TYR A 41 -2.57 -5.55 -3.45
N VAL A 42 -1.55 -4.69 -3.39
CA VAL A 42 -0.77 -4.27 -4.54
C VAL A 42 0.72 -4.50 -4.28
N LEU A 43 1.41 -4.94 -5.31
CA LEU A 43 2.84 -5.15 -5.34
C LEU A 43 3.50 -4.03 -6.13
N PHE A 44 4.51 -3.42 -5.54
CA PHE A 44 5.44 -2.52 -6.22
C PHE A 44 6.79 -3.19 -6.32
N GLN A 45 7.35 -3.19 -7.51
CA GLN A 45 8.69 -3.67 -7.79
C GLN A 45 9.31 -2.72 -8.82
N SER A 46 10.63 -2.64 -8.87
CA SER A 46 11.34 -1.94 -9.94
C SER A 46 10.68 -2.24 -11.30
N LYS A 47 10.15 -1.19 -11.93
CA LYS A 47 9.51 -1.19 -13.27
C LYS A 47 8.09 -1.77 -13.37
N GLN A 48 7.50 -2.32 -12.31
CA GLN A 48 6.14 -2.87 -12.40
C GLN A 48 5.29 -2.71 -11.14
N ILE A 49 3.98 -2.55 -11.37
CA ILE A 49 2.94 -2.59 -10.35
C ILE A 49 2.01 -3.76 -10.66
N LYS A 50 1.62 -4.54 -9.65
CA LYS A 50 0.70 -5.67 -9.83
C LYS A 50 -0.29 -5.77 -8.69
N PHE A 51 -1.57 -5.77 -9.02
CA PHE A 51 -2.65 -5.95 -8.05
C PHE A 51 -2.93 -7.43 -7.82
N SER A 52 -3.51 -7.76 -6.66
CA SER A 52 -4.00 -9.11 -6.41
C SER A 52 -5.16 -9.46 -7.38
N THR A 53 -5.34 -10.75 -7.63
CA THR A 53 -6.43 -11.22 -8.49
C THR A 53 -7.81 -10.85 -7.91
N ASP A 54 -7.93 -10.76 -6.59
CA ASP A 54 -9.16 -10.34 -5.92
C ASP A 54 -9.53 -8.89 -6.25
N CYS A 55 -8.54 -7.99 -6.33
CA CYS A 55 -8.76 -6.59 -6.73
C CYS A 55 -9.41 -6.51 -8.12
N VAL A 56 -8.83 -7.20 -9.10
CA VAL A 56 -9.27 -7.08 -10.50
C VAL A 56 -10.59 -7.79 -10.76
N ARG A 57 -10.89 -8.87 -10.02
CA ARG A 57 -12.16 -9.57 -10.12
C ARG A 57 -13.33 -8.73 -9.61
N GLN A 58 -13.08 -7.85 -8.63
CA GLN A 58 -14.10 -6.92 -8.13
C GLN A 58 -14.60 -5.95 -9.21
N PHE A 59 -13.74 -5.57 -10.16
CA PHE A 59 -14.11 -4.64 -11.24
C PHE A 59 -14.51 -5.37 -12.53
N GLY A 60 -14.15 -6.64 -12.66
CA GLY A 60 -14.60 -7.51 -13.75
C GLY A 60 -14.26 -6.94 -15.13
N LYS A 61 -15.31 -6.76 -15.96
CA LYS A 61 -15.20 -6.24 -17.33
C LYS A 61 -14.62 -4.83 -17.40
N ASP A 62 -14.78 -4.03 -16.34
CA ASP A 62 -14.27 -2.66 -16.26
C ASP A 62 -12.80 -2.69 -15.85
N ASN A 63 -11.94 -3.10 -16.80
CA ASN A 63 -10.53 -3.37 -16.54
C ASN A 63 -9.59 -2.16 -16.71
N LYS A 64 -10.14 -0.98 -16.99
CA LYS A 64 -9.40 0.28 -17.06
C LYS A 64 -9.59 1.07 -15.79
N VAL A 65 -8.49 1.41 -15.13
CA VAL A 65 -8.48 2.10 -13.84
C VAL A 65 -7.57 3.31 -13.88
N GLU A 66 -7.83 4.25 -12.98
CA GLU A 66 -6.93 5.35 -12.65
C GLU A 66 -6.18 5.04 -11.36
N LEU A 67 -4.89 5.37 -11.33
CA LEU A 67 -4.05 5.24 -10.14
C LEU A 67 -3.79 6.64 -9.57
N LEU A 68 -4.27 6.90 -8.37
CA LEU A 68 -4.16 8.20 -7.70
C LEU A 68 -3.33 8.06 -6.45
N ILE A 69 -2.20 8.77 -6.38
CA ILE A 69 -1.32 8.73 -5.21
C ILE A 69 -1.44 10.01 -4.40
N HIS A 70 -1.48 9.85 -3.08
CA HIS A 70 -1.27 10.94 -2.14
C HIS A 70 0.05 10.69 -1.39
N PRO A 71 1.17 11.32 -1.81
CA PRO A 71 2.49 11.08 -1.21
C PRO A 71 2.55 11.40 0.29
N GLY A 72 2.00 12.55 0.70
CA GLY A 72 2.02 12.97 2.12
C GLY A 72 1.31 12.00 3.07
N LEU A 73 0.10 11.55 2.72
CA LEU A 73 -0.64 10.53 3.46
C LEU A 73 -0.17 9.10 3.18
N ARG A 74 0.74 8.91 2.21
CA ARG A 74 1.18 7.60 1.71
C ARG A 74 0.00 6.69 1.38
N LYS A 75 -0.94 7.18 0.57
CA LYS A 75 -2.12 6.42 0.13
C LYS A 75 -2.14 6.26 -1.39
N LEU A 76 -2.58 5.09 -1.85
CA LEU A 76 -2.92 4.85 -3.25
C LEU A 76 -4.41 4.56 -3.35
N ALA A 77 -5.12 5.37 -4.13
CA ALA A 77 -6.49 5.12 -4.52
C ALA A 77 -6.55 4.57 -5.96
N VAL A 78 -7.40 3.57 -6.18
CA VAL A 78 -7.64 2.97 -7.49
C VAL A 78 -9.13 2.89 -7.75
N ARG A 79 -9.59 3.59 -8.79
CA ARG A 79 -10.99 3.65 -9.19
C ARG A 79 -11.16 3.35 -10.67
N ARG A 80 -12.39 3.07 -11.10
CA ARG A 80 -12.70 2.89 -12.52
C ARG A 80 -12.33 4.16 -13.28
N ALA A 81 -11.69 4.02 -14.43
CA ALA A 81 -11.40 5.16 -15.28
C ALA A 81 -12.66 5.62 -16.01
N SER A 82 -12.80 6.93 -16.22
CA SER A 82 -13.80 7.44 -17.15
C SER A 82 -13.47 6.98 -18.58
N LYS A 83 -14.48 6.92 -19.46
CA LYS A 83 -14.30 6.47 -20.85
C LYS A 83 -13.32 7.34 -21.64
N ASP A 84 -13.21 8.61 -21.24
CA ASP A 84 -12.39 9.63 -21.91
C ASP A 84 -11.02 9.84 -21.24
N SER A 85 -10.73 9.11 -20.15
CA SER A 85 -9.48 9.27 -19.40
C SER A 85 -8.28 8.80 -20.21
N ARG A 86 -7.39 9.76 -20.53
CA ARG A 86 -6.09 9.51 -21.15
C ARG A 86 -5.10 8.84 -20.20
N GLN A 87 -5.35 8.90 -18.89
CA GLN A 87 -4.46 8.43 -17.83
C GLN A 87 -4.86 7.05 -17.31
N CYS A 88 -5.73 6.34 -18.04
CA CYS A 88 -6.17 5.02 -17.64
C CYS A 88 -5.10 3.94 -17.89
N VAL A 89 -5.05 2.96 -17.00
CA VAL A 89 -4.22 1.76 -17.14
C VAL A 89 -5.10 0.52 -17.14
N GLN A 90 -4.77 -0.43 -18.01
CA GLN A 90 -5.44 -1.72 -18.02
C GLN A 90 -4.78 -2.66 -17.01
N TRP A 91 -5.45 -2.91 -15.89
CA TRP A 91 -4.90 -3.70 -14.78
C TRP A 91 -5.29 -5.18 -14.79
N SER A 92 -6.14 -5.60 -15.73
CA SER A 92 -6.59 -6.99 -15.83
C SER A 92 -6.78 -7.47 -17.28
N ARG A 93 -6.71 -8.79 -17.46
CA ARG A 93 -7.02 -9.45 -18.73
C ARG A 93 -8.11 -10.50 -18.52
N PRO A 94 -9.09 -10.60 -19.44
CA PRO A 94 -10.02 -11.72 -19.45
C PRO A 94 -9.31 -12.98 -19.96
N ASP A 95 -9.61 -14.12 -19.36
CA ASP A 95 -9.17 -15.45 -19.76
C ASP A 95 -10.25 -16.45 -19.28
N ASP A 96 -10.86 -17.15 -20.22
CA ASP A 96 -11.95 -18.12 -20.00
C ASP A 96 -13.08 -17.59 -19.07
N GLY A 97 -13.59 -16.39 -19.37
CA GLY A 97 -14.65 -15.74 -18.57
C GLY A 97 -14.23 -15.25 -17.18
N LYS A 98 -12.96 -15.44 -16.79
CA LYS A 98 -12.38 -14.95 -15.54
C LYS A 98 -11.42 -13.80 -15.80
N TYR A 99 -11.23 -12.95 -14.80
CA TYR A 99 -10.30 -11.84 -14.86
C TYR A 99 -9.06 -12.14 -14.02
N TYR A 100 -7.88 -11.92 -14.63
CA TYR A 100 -6.59 -12.12 -13.99
C TYR A 100 -5.80 -10.81 -13.98
N ALA A 101 -5.05 -10.62 -12.90
CA ALA A 101 -4.24 -9.42 -12.72
C ALA A 101 -3.17 -9.35 -13.82
N LYS A 102 -3.11 -8.19 -14.47
CA LYS A 102 -2.10 -7.85 -15.46
C LYS A 102 -1.02 -7.00 -14.78
N GLU A 103 0.23 -7.25 -15.12
CA GLU A 103 1.33 -6.39 -14.71
C GLU A 103 1.23 -5.04 -15.43
N ILE A 104 1.34 -3.96 -14.65
CA ILE A 104 1.33 -2.59 -15.15
C ILE A 104 2.78 -2.13 -15.19
N PRO A 105 3.37 -1.93 -16.39
CA PRO A 105 4.70 -1.37 -16.50
C PRO A 105 4.71 0.05 -15.95
N CYS A 106 5.65 0.34 -15.06
CA CYS A 106 5.86 1.68 -14.51
C CYS A 106 7.27 2.20 -14.80
N THR A 107 7.95 1.74 -15.85
CA THR A 107 9.32 2.18 -16.19
C THR A 107 9.45 3.70 -16.32
N ALA A 108 8.42 4.37 -16.84
CA ALA A 108 8.45 5.82 -17.07
C ALA A 108 8.28 6.67 -15.81
N PHE A 109 7.59 6.17 -14.77
CA PHE A 109 7.24 6.93 -13.57
C PHE A 109 7.63 6.25 -12.24
N GLY A 110 8.13 5.03 -12.31
CA GLY A 110 8.42 4.19 -11.14
C GLY A 110 9.53 4.75 -10.28
N GLY A 111 10.55 5.39 -10.87
CA GLY A 111 11.59 6.09 -10.12
C GLY A 111 11.00 7.19 -9.24
N THR A 112 10.22 8.11 -9.83
CA THR A 112 9.52 9.18 -9.12
C THR A 112 8.58 8.64 -8.05
N LEU A 113 7.85 7.55 -8.33
CA LEU A 113 6.97 6.91 -7.35
C LEU A 113 7.75 6.42 -6.11
N PHE A 114 8.89 5.77 -6.33
CA PHE A 114 9.72 5.26 -5.25
C PHE A 114 10.37 6.40 -4.46
N GLU A 115 10.83 7.45 -5.15
CA GLU A 115 11.35 8.68 -4.52
C GLU A 115 10.30 9.38 -3.66
N LEU A 116 9.09 9.60 -4.18
CA LEU A 116 7.98 10.22 -3.44
C LEU A 116 7.59 9.45 -2.17
N LEU A 117 7.82 8.14 -2.16
CA LEU A 117 7.50 7.25 -1.04
C LEU A 117 8.72 6.95 -0.16
N ASP A 118 9.90 7.47 -0.51
CA ASP A 118 11.16 7.17 0.16
C ASP A 118 11.42 5.64 0.22
N TRP A 119 11.29 4.99 -0.93
CA TRP A 119 11.40 3.54 -1.10
C TRP A 119 12.60 3.14 -1.95
N GLU A 120 13.31 2.09 -1.53
CA GLU A 120 14.46 1.55 -2.25
C GLU A 120 14.06 0.72 -3.48
N THR A 121 14.65 1.01 -4.64
CA THR A 121 14.25 0.40 -5.91
C THR A 121 14.59 -1.08 -6.03
N ASP A 122 15.56 -1.57 -5.26
CA ASP A 122 15.97 -2.99 -5.28
C ASP A 122 14.98 -3.91 -4.56
N PHE A 123 14.15 -3.33 -3.69
CA PHE A 123 13.18 -4.05 -2.90
C PHE A 123 11.86 -4.25 -3.64
N LYS A 124 11.05 -5.15 -3.10
CA LYS A 124 9.66 -5.34 -3.50
C LYS A 124 8.77 -5.01 -2.31
N PHE A 125 7.77 -4.18 -2.55
CA PHE A 125 6.83 -3.74 -1.53
C PHE A 125 5.47 -4.37 -1.80
N ARG A 126 4.83 -4.91 -0.76
CA ARG A 126 3.42 -5.30 -0.79
C ARG A 126 2.66 -4.42 0.19
N THR A 127 1.58 -3.82 -0.28
CA THR A 127 0.69 -3.03 0.58
C THR A 127 -0.71 -3.60 0.49
N TYR A 128 -1.42 -3.57 1.61
CA TYR A 128 -2.79 -4.04 1.68
C TYR A 128 -3.75 -2.88 1.53
N GLY A 129 -4.92 -3.17 0.99
CA GLY A 129 -5.97 -2.20 0.82
C GLY A 129 -7.33 -2.77 1.19
N ARG A 130 -8.31 -1.88 1.10
CA ARG A 130 -9.73 -2.21 1.24
C ARG A 130 -10.51 -1.64 0.08
N LEU A 131 -11.62 -2.29 -0.23
CA LEU A 131 -12.60 -1.77 -1.16
C LEU A 131 -13.59 -0.89 -0.40
N LEU A 132 -13.81 0.32 -0.90
CA LEU A 132 -14.91 1.17 -0.49
C LEU A 132 -15.92 1.19 -1.63
N GLN A 133 -17.21 1.03 -1.32
CA GLN A 133 -18.29 1.08 -2.30
C GLN A 133 -19.39 2.00 -1.81
N ASN A 134 -19.91 2.82 -2.71
CA ASN A 134 -21.06 3.67 -2.46
C ASN A 134 -21.87 3.80 -3.76
N GLU A 135 -23.18 3.53 -3.72
CA GLU A 135 -24.14 3.78 -4.81
C GLU A 135 -23.64 3.55 -6.26
N GLY A 136 -22.97 2.41 -6.51
CA GLY A 136 -22.47 2.03 -7.83
C GLY A 136 -21.00 2.41 -8.10
N ASP A 137 -20.47 3.34 -7.32
CA ASP A 137 -19.05 3.67 -7.32
C ASP A 137 -18.24 2.72 -6.43
N SER A 138 -16.98 2.53 -6.82
CA SER A 138 -16.07 1.63 -6.12
C SER A 138 -14.64 2.14 -6.26
N VAL A 139 -13.95 2.23 -5.12
CA VAL A 139 -12.56 2.64 -5.04
C VAL A 139 -11.81 1.70 -4.10
N PHE A 140 -10.64 1.22 -4.52
CA PHE A 140 -9.70 0.60 -3.61
C PHE A 140 -8.82 1.66 -2.98
N LEU A 141 -8.63 1.58 -1.67
CA LEU A 141 -7.69 2.40 -0.94
C LEU A 141 -6.62 1.50 -0.32
N PHE A 142 -5.36 1.73 -0.71
CA PHE A 142 -4.18 1.04 -0.22
C PHE A 142 -3.38 1.96 0.67
N ASP A 143 -2.95 1.42 1.80
CA ASP A 143 -2.07 2.10 2.74
C ASP A 143 -0.60 1.77 2.43
N LEU A 144 0.16 2.79 2.03
CA LEU A 144 1.58 2.68 1.65
C LEU A 144 2.53 3.08 2.78
N SER A 145 2.01 3.45 3.95
CA SER A 145 2.84 3.84 5.10
C SER A 145 3.67 2.66 5.62
N GLU A 146 3.12 1.45 5.61
CA GLU A 146 3.70 0.26 6.21
C GLU A 146 3.65 -0.96 5.29
N PRO A 147 4.44 -0.96 4.20
CA PRO A 147 4.49 -2.08 3.29
C PRO A 147 5.18 -3.30 3.92
N GLU A 148 4.78 -4.49 3.49
CA GLU A 148 5.67 -5.65 3.59
C GLU A 148 6.82 -5.49 2.60
N ILE A 149 8.04 -5.66 3.07
CA ILE A 149 9.25 -5.50 2.25
C ILE A 149 9.82 -6.89 1.96
N PHE A 150 10.16 -7.14 0.70
CA PHE A 150 10.86 -8.35 0.27
C PHE A 150 12.21 -7.98 -0.33
N ILE A 151 13.27 -8.55 0.24
CA ILE A 151 14.67 -8.25 -0.10
C ILE A 151 15.24 -9.43 -0.87
N GLN A 152 16.07 -9.18 -1.87
CA GLN A 152 16.76 -10.24 -2.59
C GLN A 152 17.69 -11.01 -1.63
N SER A 153 17.60 -12.34 -1.64
CA SER A 153 18.39 -13.17 -0.74
C SER A 153 19.90 -12.96 -0.87
N TYR A 154 20.40 -12.66 -2.08
CA TYR A 154 21.83 -12.41 -2.30
C TYR A 154 22.34 -11.10 -1.68
N LEU A 155 21.45 -10.16 -1.36
CA LEU A 155 21.82 -8.93 -0.64
C LEU A 155 22.02 -9.18 0.86
N MET A 156 21.56 -10.32 1.38
CA MET A 156 21.78 -10.71 2.76
C MET A 156 23.22 -11.20 2.91
N THR A 157 24.05 -10.41 3.61
CA THR A 157 25.46 -10.70 3.89
C THR A 157 25.58 -11.17 5.34
N GLY A 158 26.08 -12.40 5.55
CA GLY A 158 26.33 -12.97 6.90
C GLY A 158 25.73 -14.35 7.12
N THR A 159 25.64 -14.76 8.39
CA THR A 159 24.97 -16.00 8.88
C THR A 159 23.46 -16.03 8.62
N ASP A 160 22.89 -14.90 8.23
CA ASP A 160 21.45 -14.70 7.99
C ASP A 160 21.02 -15.05 6.55
N SER A 161 21.89 -15.66 5.74
CA SER A 161 21.51 -16.16 4.42
C SER A 161 20.75 -17.49 4.56
N PRO A 162 19.45 -17.54 4.23
CA PRO A 162 18.68 -18.79 4.30
C PRO A 162 19.05 -19.80 3.20
N ILE A 163 20.00 -19.46 2.31
CA ILE A 163 20.39 -20.26 1.14
C ILE A 163 21.72 -20.99 1.36
N SER A 164 22.50 -20.59 2.36
CA SER A 164 23.68 -21.36 2.77
C SER A 164 23.18 -22.63 3.47
N GLY A 165 23.38 -23.79 2.84
CA GLY A 165 22.78 -25.09 3.20
C GLY A 165 23.06 -25.67 4.60
N ASN A 166 23.54 -24.85 5.54
CA ASN A 166 23.78 -25.16 6.95
C ASN A 166 23.02 -24.21 7.92
N GLY A 167 22.00 -23.46 7.47
CA GLY A 167 21.33 -22.44 8.28
C GLY A 167 20.18 -22.97 9.17
N GLU A 168 20.26 -22.72 10.47
CA GLU A 168 19.22 -23.02 11.49
C GLU A 168 17.94 -22.17 11.35
N LEU A 169 17.92 -21.17 10.45
CA LEU A 169 16.84 -20.19 10.33
C LEU A 169 16.06 -20.38 9.02
N SER A 170 14.75 -20.58 9.15
CA SER A 170 13.82 -20.58 8.01
C SER A 170 13.14 -19.20 7.86
N PRO A 171 13.04 -18.67 6.63
CA PRO A 171 12.40 -17.37 6.42
C PRO A 171 10.89 -17.45 6.68
N LEU A 172 10.34 -16.43 7.34
CA LEU A 172 8.90 -16.32 7.63
C LEU A 172 8.03 -16.42 6.37
N SER A 173 8.48 -15.80 5.27
CA SER A 173 7.81 -15.88 3.97
C SER A 173 8.78 -15.57 2.84
N VAL A 174 8.59 -16.23 1.70
CA VAL A 174 9.39 -16.05 0.49
C VAL A 174 8.53 -15.62 -0.70
N SER A 175 9.10 -14.81 -1.58
CA SER A 175 8.50 -14.43 -2.86
C SER A 175 9.52 -14.58 -3.98
N GLY A 176 9.53 -15.77 -4.60
CA GLY A 176 10.57 -16.14 -5.55
C GLY A 176 11.95 -16.19 -4.86
N LYS A 177 12.91 -15.41 -5.36
CA LYS A 177 14.26 -15.29 -4.76
C LYS A 177 14.36 -14.26 -3.63
N ARG A 178 13.23 -13.66 -3.23
CA ARG A 178 13.21 -12.63 -2.19
C ARG A 178 12.67 -13.19 -0.88
N VAL A 179 13.24 -12.73 0.21
CA VAL A 179 12.85 -13.05 1.58
C VAL A 179 12.13 -11.85 2.17
N ARG A 180 11.04 -12.11 2.90
CA ARG A 180 10.29 -11.06 3.59
C ARG A 180 11.09 -10.54 4.79
N ALA A 181 11.25 -9.22 4.86
CA ALA A 181 11.84 -8.54 6.00
C ALA A 181 10.79 -8.35 7.12
N VAL A 182 11.25 -8.49 8.36
CA VAL A 182 10.46 -8.20 9.56
C VAL A 182 11.04 -6.93 10.18
N PRO A 183 10.24 -5.85 10.35
CA PRO A 183 10.69 -4.66 11.05
C PRO A 183 11.23 -5.00 12.44
N LYS A 184 12.40 -4.43 12.81
CA LYS A 184 13.04 -4.69 14.11
C LYS A 184 12.10 -4.48 15.30
N LYS A 185 11.21 -3.48 15.24
CA LYS A 185 10.20 -3.20 16.27
C LYS A 185 9.22 -4.35 16.53
N LEU A 186 9.02 -5.25 15.57
CA LEU A 186 8.19 -6.46 15.74
C LEU A 186 8.96 -7.62 16.38
N ALA A 187 10.28 -7.51 16.57
CA ALA A 187 11.07 -8.53 17.25
C ALA A 187 10.75 -8.56 18.76
N ASP A 188 10.48 -7.40 19.35
CA ASP A 188 10.26 -7.26 20.78
C ASP A 188 8.76 -7.26 21.16
N ARG A 189 7.86 -6.92 20.22
CA ARG A 189 6.41 -6.81 20.44
C ARG A 189 5.61 -7.29 19.23
N PHE A 190 4.47 -7.94 19.46
CA PHE A 190 3.66 -8.52 18.39
C PHE A 190 2.72 -7.46 17.77
N GLY A 191 2.35 -6.42 18.52
CA GLY A 191 1.45 -5.37 18.07
C GLY A 191 1.57 -4.04 18.81
N SER A 192 0.60 -3.17 18.54
CA SER A 192 0.42 -1.89 19.24
C SER A 192 -0.57 -2.05 20.40
N ASP A 193 -0.41 -1.28 21.47
CA ASP A 193 -1.39 -1.21 22.56
C ASP A 193 -2.81 -0.94 22.03
N PHE A 194 -3.80 -1.67 22.56
CA PHE A 194 -5.17 -1.66 22.05
C PHE A 194 -5.80 -0.27 22.02
N TYR A 195 -5.68 0.50 23.11
CA TYR A 195 -6.35 1.79 23.22
C TYR A 195 -5.66 2.86 22.37
N SER A 196 -4.33 2.83 22.31
CA SER A 196 -3.53 3.69 21.43
C SER A 196 -3.85 3.45 19.95
N HIS A 197 -3.98 2.17 19.56
CA HIS A 197 -4.38 1.77 18.21
C HIS A 197 -5.79 2.27 17.88
N ARG A 198 -6.74 2.14 18.82
CA ARG A 198 -8.13 2.58 18.62
C ARG A 198 -8.21 4.09 18.35
N LEU A 199 -7.52 4.91 19.13
CA LEU A 199 -7.49 6.37 18.92
C LEU A 199 -6.96 6.73 17.52
N THR A 200 -5.87 6.10 17.10
CA THR A 200 -5.24 6.34 15.79
C THR A 200 -6.13 5.88 14.62
N SER A 201 -6.76 4.72 14.77
CA SER A 201 -7.66 4.13 13.76
C SER A 201 -9.03 4.83 13.67
N SER A 202 -9.43 5.56 14.71
CA SER A 202 -10.76 6.18 14.81
C SER A 202 -10.93 7.47 14.00
N SER A 203 -9.96 7.83 13.16
CA SER A 203 -10.15 8.95 12.23
C SER A 203 -11.30 8.59 11.28
N PRO A 204 -12.42 9.35 11.30
CA PRO A 204 -13.60 8.99 10.55
C PRO A 204 -13.24 9.00 9.06
N GLU A 205 -13.27 7.83 8.44
CA GLU A 205 -13.32 7.75 6.99
C GLU A 205 -14.64 8.43 6.60
N LEU A 206 -14.56 9.67 6.14
CA LEU A 206 -15.73 10.48 5.82
C LEU A 206 -16.53 9.77 4.72
N GLN A 207 -17.62 9.11 5.13
CA GLN A 207 -18.58 8.41 4.28
C GLN A 207 -19.76 9.32 3.91
N SER A 208 -19.58 10.64 3.86
CA SER A 208 -20.64 11.56 3.38
C SER A 208 -20.59 11.69 1.87
N GLU A 209 -21.73 11.83 1.20
CA GLU A 209 -21.83 12.03 -0.26
C GLU A 209 -20.91 13.18 -0.76
N ASP A 210 -20.83 14.28 0.00
CA ASP A 210 -19.92 15.40 -0.25
C ASP A 210 -18.42 15.06 -0.15
N ALA A 211 -18.06 14.00 0.55
CA ALA A 211 -16.69 13.49 0.65
C ALA A 211 -16.38 12.48 -0.46
N TRP A 212 -17.40 11.88 -1.06
CA TRP A 212 -17.33 10.88 -2.12
C TRP A 212 -17.25 11.51 -3.52
N LYS A 213 -16.41 12.53 -3.70
CA LYS A 213 -16.20 13.23 -4.98
C LYS A 213 -15.33 12.44 -5.96
N LEU A 214 -15.67 11.17 -6.22
CA LEU A 214 -14.94 10.28 -7.12
C LEU A 214 -15.01 10.73 -8.60
N TRP A 215 -15.84 11.72 -8.93
CA TRP A 215 -15.86 12.40 -10.23
C TRP A 215 -14.79 13.49 -10.39
N LEU A 216 -14.13 13.93 -9.31
CA LEU A 216 -13.04 14.90 -9.42
C LEU A 216 -11.86 14.30 -10.20
N GLU A 217 -11.37 15.04 -11.19
CA GLU A 217 -10.13 14.69 -11.88
C GLU A 217 -8.95 14.71 -10.90
N GLY A 218 -8.00 13.79 -11.10
CA GLY A 218 -6.78 13.76 -10.32
C GLY A 218 -5.99 15.06 -10.51
N GLN A 219 -5.66 15.72 -9.40
CA GLN A 219 -4.84 16.92 -9.42
C GLN A 219 -3.36 16.53 -9.46
N LEU A 220 -2.56 17.27 -10.21
CA LEU A 220 -1.11 17.09 -10.21
C LEU A 220 -0.56 17.44 -8.82
N PHE A 221 0.29 16.56 -8.28
CA PHE A 221 1.00 16.86 -7.04
C PHE A 221 2.18 17.77 -7.34
N GLU A 222 2.14 19.02 -6.85
CA GLU A 222 3.25 19.97 -7.00
C GLU A 222 4.37 19.66 -6.01
N THR A 223 5.53 19.24 -6.52
CA THR A 223 6.74 18.98 -5.72
C THR A 223 7.55 20.24 -5.41
N GLY A 224 7.05 21.44 -5.79
CA GLY A 224 7.76 22.72 -5.67
C GLY A 224 8.79 22.97 -6.79
N GLU A 225 9.24 21.93 -7.49
CA GLU A 225 10.10 22.06 -8.66
C GLU A 225 9.27 22.32 -9.93
N LYS A 226 9.28 23.56 -10.42
CA LYS A 226 8.65 23.88 -11.71
C LYS A 226 9.46 23.26 -12.84
N LEU A 227 8.87 22.27 -13.54
CA LEU A 227 9.39 21.76 -14.81
C LEU A 227 9.65 22.94 -15.76
N ARG A 228 10.93 23.18 -16.07
CA ARG A 228 11.33 24.14 -17.10
C ARG A 228 11.10 23.49 -18.45
N VAL A 229 9.86 23.51 -18.91
CA VAL A 229 9.51 23.02 -20.24
C VAL A 229 10.07 24.00 -21.27
N THR A 230 11.03 23.54 -22.07
CA THR A 230 11.55 24.28 -23.23
C THR A 230 10.40 24.59 -24.16
N LYS A 231 10.23 25.86 -24.54
CA LYS A 231 9.11 26.25 -25.39
C LYS A 231 9.25 25.62 -26.77
N PHE A 232 8.13 25.33 -27.42
CA PHE A 232 8.12 24.71 -28.76
C PHE A 232 8.98 25.49 -29.77
N ASP A 233 8.96 26.82 -29.68
CA ASP A 233 9.75 27.73 -30.53
C ASP A 233 11.27 27.57 -30.35
N GLU A 234 11.72 27.08 -29.18
CA GLU A 234 13.14 26.83 -28.89
C GLU A 234 13.61 25.43 -29.33
N MET A 235 12.67 24.51 -29.62
CA MET A 235 12.97 23.15 -30.10
C MET A 235 13.08 23.04 -31.63
N GLN A 236 12.75 24.10 -32.37
CA GLN A 236 12.98 24.20 -33.82
C GLN A 236 14.39 24.79 -34.07
N ARG A 237 15.41 23.93 -34.13
CA ARG A 237 16.72 24.24 -34.73
C ARG A 237 17.12 23.16 -35.70
#